data_AF-A0A355BNJ7-F1
#
_entry.id   AF-A0A355BNJ7-F1
#
_cell.length_a   1.000
_cell.length_b   1.000
_cell.length_c   1.000
_cell.angle_alpha   90.00
_cell.angle_beta   90.00
_cell.angle_gamma   90.00
#
_symmetry.space_group_name_H-M   'P 1'
#
loop_
_entity.id
_entity.type
_entity.pdbx_description
1 polymer ?
#
loop_
_entity_poly.entity_id
_entity_poly.type
_entity_poly.pdbx_seq_one_letter_code
_entity_poly.pdbx_strand_id
1 'polypeptide(L)'
;TLVAALGIAFVFSVSLLISLILKERIWSGIVSAVVFALWSILGFWEATRVFSPFYHMRARDYFYGDANFPWLAVVGFIAATIAVLLVAERRFAREEL
;
A
#
# COMPACT_ATOMS: atom_id res chain seq x y z
N THR A 1 -13.73 6.03 3.61
CA THR A 1 -13.63 6.89 2.40
C THR A 1 -13.09 6.04 1.26
N LEU A 2 -13.35 6.37 -0.02
CA LEU A 2 -12.86 5.59 -1.17
C LEU A 2 -11.33 5.43 -1.14
N VAL A 3 -10.62 6.53 -0.86
CA VAL A 3 -9.15 6.55 -0.75
C VAL A 3 -8.65 5.60 0.35
N ALA A 4 -9.32 5.55 1.50
CA ALA A 4 -8.97 4.62 2.56
C ALA A 4 -9.19 3.16 2.15
N ALA A 5 -10.29 2.84 1.46
CA ALA A 5 -10.55 1.49 0.97
C ALA A 5 -9.49 1.03 -0.04
N LEU A 6 -9.12 1.90 -0.98
CA LEU A 6 -8.05 1.64 -1.95
C LEU A 6 -6.67 1.51 -1.29
N GLY A 7 -6.38 2.36 -0.30
CA GLY A 7 -5.14 2.28 0.48
C GLY A 7 -5.05 0.98 1.27
N ILE A 8 -6.15 0.52 1.89
CA ILE A 8 -6.20 -0.79 2.58
C ILE A 8 -5.97 -1.93 1.59
N ALA A 9 -6.65 -1.90 0.44
CA ALA A 9 -6.47 -2.91 -0.60
C ALA A 9 -5.01 -2.99 -1.06
N PHE A 10 -4.38 -1.84 -1.28
CA PHE A 10 -2.97 -1.76 -1.66
C PHE A 10 -2.04 -2.35 -0.59
N VAL A 11 -2.17 -1.93 0.66
CA VAL A 11 -1.36 -2.44 1.79
C VAL A 11 -1.57 -3.95 1.95
N PHE A 12 -2.80 -4.43 1.81
CA PHE A 12 -3.11 -5.86 1.85
C PHE A 12 -2.42 -6.63 0.73
N SER A 13 -2.48 -6.14 -0.52
CA SER A 13 -1.81 -6.77 -1.66
C SER A 13 -0.29 -6.83 -1.46
N VAL A 14 0.33 -5.77 -0.92
CA VAL A 14 1.77 -5.79 -0.60
C VAL A 14 2.08 -6.84 0.47
N SER A 15 1.26 -6.94 1.52
CA SER A 15 1.43 -7.95 2.56
C SER A 15 1.30 -9.38 2.01
N LEU A 16 0.37 -9.59 1.07
CA LEU A 16 0.20 -10.87 0.39
C LEU A 16 1.45 -11.22 -0.43
N LEU A 17 2.00 -10.26 -1.18
CA LEU A 17 3.26 -10.46 -1.90
C LEU A 17 4.42 -10.81 -0.97
N ILE A 18 4.53 -10.13 0.18
CA ILE A 18 5.54 -10.45 1.21
C ILE A 18 5.33 -11.87 1.74
N SER A 19 4.08 -12.30 1.97
CA SER A 19 3.77 -13.66 2.44
C SER A 19 4.09 -14.76 1.43
N LEU A 20 4.01 -14.47 0.13
CA LEU A 20 4.45 -15.39 -0.93
C LEU A 20 5.97 -15.53 -0.97
N ILE A 21 6.71 -14.47 -0.62
CA ILE A 21 8.19 -14.48 -0.62
C ILE A 21 8.73 -15.14 0.65
N LEU A 22 8.18 -14.78 1.81
CA LEU A 22 8.56 -15.31 3.12
C LEU A 22 7.58 -16.43 3.48
N LYS A 23 7.91 -17.65 3.04
CA LYS A 23 7.10 -18.87 3.27
C LYS A 23 6.72 -19.10 4.75
N GLU A 24 7.48 -18.53 5.68
CA GLU A 24 7.19 -18.60 7.12
C GLU A 24 6.18 -17.52 7.55
N ARG A 25 5.01 -17.97 8.04
CA ARG A 25 3.85 -17.12 8.37
C ARG A 25 4.14 -16.02 9.39
N ILE A 26 5.00 -16.29 10.38
CA ILE A 26 5.31 -15.32 11.44
C ILE A 26 6.20 -14.21 10.89
N TRP A 27 7.30 -14.56 10.21
CA TRP A 27 8.19 -13.57 9.62
C TRP A 27 7.54 -12.75 8.53
N SER A 28 6.64 -13.33 7.72
CA SER A 28 5.90 -12.52 6.74
C SER A 28 5.10 -11.41 7.43
N GLY A 29 4.47 -11.71 8.57
CA GLY A 29 3.74 -10.70 9.35
C GLY A 29 4.66 -9.63 9.93
N ILE A 30 5.78 -10.03 10.54
CA ILE A 30 6.76 -9.11 11.12
C ILE A 30 7.36 -8.20 10.04
N VAL A 31 7.77 -8.76 8.90
CA VAL A 31 8.36 -8.00 7.79
C VAL A 31 7.34 -7.02 7.21
N SER A 32 6.10 -7.45 6.97
CA SER A 32 5.03 -6.54 6.55
C SER A 32 4.85 -5.39 7.54
N ALA A 33 4.80 -5.67 8.84
CA ALA A 33 4.66 -4.63 9.86
C ALA A 33 5.82 -3.63 9.85
N VAL A 34 7.06 -4.12 9.75
CA VAL A 34 8.26 -3.26 9.66
C VAL A 34 8.25 -2.42 8.39
N VAL A 35 7.95 -3.02 7.24
CA VAL A 35 7.86 -2.30 5.95
C VAL A 35 6.81 -1.20 6.02
N PHE A 36 5.62 -1.49 6.54
CA PHE A 36 4.54 -0.50 6.65
C PHE A 36 4.85 0.57 7.68
N ALA A 37 5.50 0.24 8.80
CA ALA A 37 5.97 1.22 9.77
C ALA A 37 6.97 2.20 9.12
N LEU A 38 7.97 1.68 8.40
CA LEU A 38 8.94 2.51 7.69
C LEU A 38 8.28 3.34 6.57
N TRP A 39 7.27 2.80 5.88
CA TRP A 39 6.54 3.56 4.86
C TRP A 39 5.67 4.67 5.47
N SER A 40 5.14 4.46 6.67
CA SER A 40 4.35 5.48 7.39
C SER A 40 5.18 6.72 7.72
N ILE A 41 6.49 6.56 7.91
CA ILE A 41 7.45 7.65 8.17
C ILE A 41 7.38 8.68 7.04
N LEU A 42 7.24 8.27 5.77
CA LEU A 42 7.12 9.21 4.65
C LEU A 42 5.92 10.17 4.77
N GLY A 43 4.90 9.82 5.56
CA GLY A 43 3.72 10.67 5.77
C GLY A 43 3.97 11.87 6.69
N PHE A 44 5.10 11.93 7.40
CA PHE A 44 5.40 12.98 8.37
C PHE A 44 6.03 14.23 7.75
N TRP A 45 6.77 14.12 6.65
CA TRP A 45 7.44 15.26 6.00
C TRP A 45 6.65 15.74 4.78
N GLU A 46 6.54 17.06 4.60
CA GLU A 46 5.78 17.63 3.48
C GLU A 46 6.33 17.24 2.10
N ALA A 47 7.65 17.08 1.99
CA ALA A 47 8.29 16.68 0.73
C ALA A 47 8.00 15.22 0.33
N THR A 48 7.71 14.34 1.28
CA THR A 48 7.55 12.90 1.04
C THR A 48 6.14 12.38 1.29
N ARG A 49 5.23 13.20 1.85
CA ARG A 49 3.85 12.80 2.20
C ARG A 49 3.05 12.25 1.02
N VAL A 50 3.34 12.71 -0.20
CA VAL A 50 2.71 12.23 -1.45
C VAL A 50 3.00 10.75 -1.73
N PHE A 51 4.11 10.22 -1.22
CA PHE A 51 4.48 8.81 -1.39
C PHE A 51 3.96 7.91 -0.27
N SER A 52 3.34 8.49 0.78
CA SER A 52 2.85 7.71 1.91
C SER A 52 1.39 7.32 1.71
N PRO A 53 1.06 6.02 1.56
CA PRO A 53 -0.32 5.58 1.49
C PRO A 53 -1.11 6.00 2.73
N PHE A 54 -0.47 5.92 3.91
CA PHE A 54 -1.06 6.26 5.20
C PHE A 54 -1.46 7.74 5.33
N TYR A 55 -0.68 8.65 4.73
CA TYR A 55 -1.03 10.07 4.69
C TYR A 55 -2.35 10.29 3.92
N HIS A 56 -2.47 9.71 2.73
CA HIS A 56 -3.68 9.82 1.91
C HIS A 56 -4.90 9.14 2.55
N MET A 57 -4.69 8.03 3.27
CA MET A 57 -5.75 7.32 3.99
C MET A 57 -6.33 8.14 5.14
N ARG A 58 -5.56 9.05 5.76
CA ARG A 58 -6.04 9.93 6.85
C ARG A 58 -7.20 10.82 6.37
N ALA A 59 -7.23 11.15 5.09
CA ALA A 59 -8.24 11.93 4.37
C ALA A 59 -8.62 13.30 4.98
N ARG A 60 -8.02 13.72 6.10
CA ARG A 60 -8.35 14.93 6.85
C ARG A 60 -8.34 16.18 5.97
N ASP A 61 -7.32 16.30 5.11
CA ASP A 61 -7.13 17.48 4.27
C ASP A 61 -8.16 17.56 3.13
N TYR A 62 -8.77 16.43 2.74
CA TYR A 62 -9.81 16.38 1.69
C TYR A 62 -11.23 16.59 2.22
N PHE A 63 -11.45 16.41 3.52
CA PHE A 63 -12.76 16.63 4.15
C PHE A 63 -12.86 18.00 4.84
N TYR A 64 -11.73 18.56 5.28
CA TYR A 64 -11.71 19.79 6.10
C TYR A 64 -10.92 20.95 5.48
N GLY A 65 -10.38 20.78 4.26
CA GLY A 65 -9.74 21.85 3.50
C GLY A 65 -10.29 21.95 2.09
N ASP A 66 -10.17 23.12 1.45
CA ASP A 66 -10.47 23.42 0.04
C ASP A 66 -9.58 22.64 -0.96
N ALA A 67 -9.10 21.45 -0.58
CA ALA A 67 -8.20 20.65 -1.39
C ALA A 67 -9.00 19.78 -2.38
N ASN A 68 -8.61 19.86 -3.65
CA ASN A 68 -9.13 18.97 -4.69
C ASN A 68 -8.95 17.49 -4.31
N PHE A 69 -9.94 16.68 -4.67
CA PHE A 69 -9.92 15.24 -4.45
C PHE A 69 -8.63 14.60 -5.05
N PRO A 70 -7.95 13.68 -4.34
CA PRO A 70 -6.61 13.21 -4.71
C PRO A 70 -6.64 12.12 -5.78
N TRP A 71 -7.09 12.46 -6.99
CA TRP A 71 -7.19 11.52 -8.11
C TRP A 71 -5.87 10.82 -8.42
N LEU A 72 -4.74 11.51 -8.32
CA LEU A 72 -3.42 10.93 -8.54
C LEU A 72 -3.10 9.81 -7.55
N ALA A 73 -3.43 9.98 -6.27
CA ALA A 73 -3.21 8.95 -5.26
C ALA A 73 -4.15 7.74 -5.49
N VAL A 74 -5.39 8.00 -5.90
CA VAL A 74 -6.37 6.95 -6.24
C VAL A 74 -5.90 6.10 -7.41
N VAL A 75 -5.54 6.74 -8.52
CA VAL A 75 -5.01 6.04 -9.72
C VAL A 75 -3.70 5.33 -9.37
N GLY A 76 -2.84 5.97 -8.58
CA GLY A 76 -1.60 5.38 -8.07
C GLY A 76 -1.83 4.10 -7.27
N PHE A 77 -2.75 4.10 -6.31
CA PHE A 77 -3.07 2.89 -5.54
C PHE A 77 -3.65 1.78 -6.42
N ILE A 78 -4.56 2.10 -7.34
CA ILE A 78 -5.12 1.10 -8.25
C ILE A 78 -4.01 0.47 -9.10
N ALA A 79 -3.20 1.29 -9.76
CA ALA A 79 -2.11 0.83 -10.62
C ALA A 79 -1.07 0.01 -9.83
N ALA A 80 -0.67 0.47 -8.64
CA ALA A 80 0.28 -0.22 -7.79
C ALA A 80 -0.28 -1.54 -7.26
N THR A 81 -1.57 -1.58 -6.89
CA THR A 81 -2.25 -2.80 -6.46
C THR A 81 -2.26 -3.84 -7.57
N ILE A 82 -2.64 -3.44 -8.80
CA ILE A 82 -2.63 -4.33 -9.97
C ILE A 82 -1.21 -4.84 -10.22
N ALA A 83 -0.20 -3.97 -10.20
CA ALA A 83 1.18 -4.36 -10.41
C ALA A 83 1.66 -5.39 -9.36
N VAL A 84 1.35 -5.17 -8.09
CA VAL A 84 1.68 -6.10 -7.00
C VAL A 84 1.00 -7.45 -7.19
N LEU A 85 -0.29 -7.45 -7.55
CA LEU A 85 -1.05 -8.69 -7.80
C LEU A 85 -0.50 -9.46 -9.01
N LEU A 86 -0.12 -8.80 -10.09
CA LEU A 86 0.51 -9.44 -11.24
C LEU A 86 1.86 -10.05 -10.89
N VAL A 87 2.65 -9.39 -10.03
CA VAL A 87 3.92 -9.95 -9.54
C VAL A 87 3.67 -11.15 -8.63
N ALA A 88 2.66 -11.07 -7.76
CA ALA A 88 2.24 -12.17 -6.89
C ALA A 88 1.79 -13.40 -7.70
N GLU A 89 0.93 -13.21 -8.70
CA GLU A 89 0.46 -14.25 -9.61
C GLU A 89 1.62 -14.95 -10.33
N ARG A 90 2.55 -14.18 -10.91
CA ARG A 90 3.74 -14.73 -11.59
C ARG A 90 4.64 -15.53 -10.65
N ARG A 91 4.73 -15.13 -9.39
CA ARG A 91 5.51 -15.85 -8.38
C ARG A 91 4.82 -17.15 -7.97
N PHE A 92 3.52 -17.08 -7.69
CA PHE A 92 2.71 -18.23 -7.35
C PHE A 92 2.78 -19.30 -8.45
N ALA A 93 2.57 -18.92 -9.72
CA ALA A 93 2.63 -19.83 -10.86
C ALA A 93 4.01 -20.49 -11.07
N ARG A 94 5.10 -19.90 -10.56
CA ARG A 94 6.45 -20.48 -10.62
C ARG A 94 6.75 -21.43 -9.47
N GLU A 95 6.03 -21.38 -8.37
CA GLU A 95 6.23 -22.29 -7.25
C GLU A 95 5.40 -23.58 -7.37
N GLU A 96 4.37 -23.59 -8.22
CA GLU A 96 3.53 -24.77 -8.49
C GLU A 96 4.07 -25.65 -9.65
N LEU A 97 5.11 -25.22 -10.38
CA LEU A 97 5.80 -25.97 -11.45
C LEU A 97 7.11 -26.57 -10.94
#